data_AF-A0A7G7KMI1-F1
#
_entry.id   AF-A0A7G7KMI1-F1
#
_cell.length_a   1.000
_cell.length_b   1.000
_cell.length_c   1.000
_cell.angle_alpha   90.00
_cell.angle_beta   90.00
_cell.angle_gamma   90.00
#
_symmetry.space_group_name_H-M   'P 1'
#
loop_
_entity.id
_entity.type
_entity.pdbx_description
1 polymer ?
#
loop_
_entity_poly.entity_id
_entity_poly.type
_entity_poly.pdbx_seq_one_letter_code
_entity_poly.pdbx_strand_id
1 'polypeptide(L)'
;MLGTQERVAAPKISILMATWNCSSLLATFFRSLEEQSTGDWELLILDNCSFDGLPQLVRQYQAAHPDQLIRFSSQTDAGIYDAWNRGIKLAEGDYLCFIGADDIFVSPESLQQLLDLTRSSAELITCRNAYYSSDGHFLRDWGSAWNWRRMRESMNIAHPGMLVRRVLFERFGLFDSSFKICGDYEWFLRLTPEVRSIHAPTSVLKIVQAGVSHTRIGAVYAETFRAQTRHLNFFWSAVCWILNWLKYSRRRLIGLT
;
A
#
# COMPACT_ATOMS: atom_id res chain seq x y z
N MET A 1 -25.01 36.63 -0.42
CA MET A 1 -23.84 36.27 -1.23
C MET A 1 -23.21 35.04 -0.60
N LEU A 2 -23.59 33.85 -1.07
CA LEU A 2 -22.95 32.60 -0.65
C LEU A 2 -21.68 32.47 -1.50
N GLY A 3 -20.52 32.61 -0.87
CA GLY A 3 -19.23 32.43 -1.53
C GLY A 3 -19.18 31.02 -2.12
N THR A 4 -19.03 30.95 -3.44
CA THR A 4 -18.59 29.73 -4.11
C THR A 4 -17.23 29.38 -3.53
N GLN A 5 -17.19 28.41 -2.61
CA GLN A 5 -15.94 27.73 -2.29
C GLN A 5 -15.44 27.14 -3.62
N GLU A 6 -14.34 27.69 -4.13
CA GLU A 6 -13.62 27.06 -5.24
C GLU A 6 -13.33 25.62 -4.81
N ARG A 7 -13.90 24.65 -5.54
CA ARG A 7 -13.53 23.26 -5.32
C ARG A 7 -12.06 23.14 -5.68
N VAL A 8 -11.26 22.65 -4.74
CA VAL A 8 -9.92 22.11 -5.03
C VAL A 8 -10.07 21.16 -6.23
N ALA A 9 -9.22 21.32 -7.24
CA ALA A 9 -9.24 20.43 -8.41
C ALA A 9 -9.13 18.97 -7.95
N ALA A 10 -9.85 18.05 -8.61
CA ALA A 10 -9.81 16.64 -8.22
C ALA A 10 -8.37 16.11 -8.31
N PRO A 11 -7.83 15.52 -7.22
CA PRO A 11 -6.44 15.06 -7.17
C PRO A 11 -6.23 13.91 -8.15
N LYS A 12 -5.00 13.71 -8.63
CA LYS A 12 -4.70 12.54 -9.48
C LYS A 12 -4.50 11.26 -8.67
N ILE A 13 -3.91 11.37 -7.48
CA ILE A 13 -3.54 10.25 -6.61
C ILE A 13 -4.27 10.36 -5.26
N SER A 14 -4.99 9.32 -4.87
CA SER A 14 -5.49 9.15 -3.51
C SER A 14 -4.52 8.29 -2.71
N ILE A 15 -3.89 8.87 -1.69
CA ILE A 15 -3.06 8.15 -0.74
C ILE A 15 -3.97 7.62 0.38
N LEU A 16 -4.04 6.30 0.54
CA LEU A 16 -4.87 5.62 1.53
C LEU A 16 -3.98 5.02 2.60
N MET A 17 -4.15 5.49 3.84
CA MET A 17 -3.38 5.05 4.98
C MET A 17 -4.32 4.50 6.06
N ALA A 18 -4.14 3.23 6.42
CA ALA A 18 -4.81 2.65 7.58
C ALA A 18 -3.95 2.89 8.82
N THR A 19 -4.56 3.39 9.90
CA THR A 19 -3.83 3.75 11.13
C THR A 19 -4.43 3.11 12.36
N TRP A 20 -3.57 2.76 13.31
CA TRP A 20 -3.96 2.37 14.66
C TRP A 20 -2.78 2.57 15.61
N ASN A 21 -2.91 3.50 16.55
CA ASN A 21 -1.91 3.83 17.57
C ASN A 21 -0.49 4.01 16.99
N CYS A 22 -0.36 4.85 15.96
CA CYS A 22 0.89 5.11 15.25
C CYS A 22 1.23 6.61 15.14
N SER A 23 0.85 7.44 16.11
CA SER A 23 1.04 8.90 16.08
C SER A 23 2.49 9.32 15.85
N SER A 24 3.46 8.60 16.44
CA SER A 24 4.89 8.85 16.28
C SER A 24 5.40 8.59 14.86
N LEU A 25 4.87 7.57 14.19
CA LEU A 25 5.24 7.20 12.82
C LEU A 25 4.60 8.17 11.83
N LEU A 26 3.32 8.52 12.06
CA LEU A 26 2.56 9.43 11.22
C LEU A 26 3.21 10.81 11.10
N ALA A 27 3.80 11.33 12.18
CA ALA A 27 4.53 12.59 12.15
C ALA A 27 5.75 12.55 11.19
N THR A 28 6.42 11.40 11.09
CA THR A 28 7.55 11.22 10.17
C THR A 28 7.07 11.11 8.72
N PHE A 29 5.97 10.39 8.49
CA PHE A 29 5.32 10.32 7.18
C PHE A 29 4.91 11.72 6.69
N PHE A 30 4.24 12.53 7.52
CA PHE A 30 3.82 13.89 7.18
C PHE A 30 4.99 14.76 6.71
N ARG A 31 6.13 14.72 7.40
CA ARG A 31 7.33 15.44 6.96
C ARG A 31 7.78 15.01 5.57
N SER A 32 7.83 13.71 5.30
CA SER A 32 8.24 13.21 3.98
C SER A 32 7.24 13.55 2.87
N LEU A 33 5.96 13.72 3.22
CA LEU A 33 4.90 14.13 2.31
C LEU A 33 4.96 15.63 2.01
N GLU A 34 5.23 16.47 3.02
CA GLU A 34 5.45 17.92 2.86
C GLU A 34 6.65 18.24 1.96
N GLU A 35 7.66 17.36 1.95
CA GLU A 35 8.83 17.50 1.08
C GLU A 35 8.55 17.16 -0.39
N GLN A 36 7.38 16.59 -0.73
CA GLN A 36 7.09 16.21 -2.12
C GLN A 36 6.92 17.44 -3.02
N SER A 37 7.50 17.37 -4.22
CA SER A 37 7.51 18.47 -5.20
C SER A 37 6.18 18.69 -5.92
N THR A 38 5.16 17.87 -5.62
CA THR A 38 3.82 17.95 -6.19
C THR A 38 2.75 17.86 -5.12
N GLY A 39 1.68 18.64 -5.29
CA GLY A 39 0.47 18.63 -4.47
C GLY A 39 -0.71 17.88 -5.09
N ASP A 40 -0.52 17.22 -6.25
CA ASP A 40 -1.59 16.56 -7.02
C ASP A 40 -2.00 15.19 -6.42
N TRP A 41 -2.34 15.22 -5.14
CA TRP A 41 -2.73 14.09 -4.33
C TRP A 41 -3.80 14.47 -3.32
N GLU A 42 -4.49 13.49 -2.75
CA GLU A 42 -5.23 13.62 -1.50
C GLU A 42 -4.73 12.58 -0.52
N LEU A 43 -5.00 12.81 0.76
CA LEU A 43 -4.64 11.89 1.82
C LEU A 43 -5.89 11.46 2.59
N LEU A 44 -6.17 10.16 2.60
CA LEU A 44 -7.22 9.54 3.39
C LEU A 44 -6.59 8.73 4.52
N ILE A 45 -6.77 9.21 5.76
CA ILE A 45 -6.34 8.54 6.98
C ILE A 45 -7.54 7.83 7.59
N LEU A 46 -7.45 6.50 7.63
CA LEU A 46 -8.52 5.56 7.94
C LEU A 46 -8.17 4.88 9.26
N ASP A 47 -8.66 5.47 10.34
CA ASP A 47 -8.20 5.20 11.69
C ASP A 47 -9.11 4.23 12.45
N ASN A 48 -8.50 3.27 13.14
CA ASN A 48 -9.20 2.29 13.97
C ASN A 48 -9.36 2.77 15.43
N CYS A 49 -9.96 3.94 15.62
CA CYS A 49 -10.18 4.55 16.95
C CYS A 49 -8.88 4.67 17.78
N SER A 50 -7.83 5.27 17.23
CA SER A 50 -6.58 5.49 17.95
C SER A 50 -6.75 6.40 19.17
N PHE A 51 -5.98 6.13 20.22
CA PHE A 51 -6.01 6.85 21.50
C PHE A 51 -4.66 7.45 21.92
N ASP A 52 -3.66 7.37 21.04
CA ASP A 52 -2.27 7.82 21.25
C ASP A 52 -1.99 9.25 20.73
N GLY A 53 -3.03 10.09 20.66
CA GLY A 53 -2.94 11.45 20.16
C GLY A 53 -2.99 11.59 18.63
N LEU A 54 -3.05 10.48 17.88
CA LEU A 54 -3.16 10.50 16.41
C LEU A 54 -4.32 11.38 15.90
N PRO A 55 -5.55 11.34 16.46
CA PRO A 55 -6.64 12.19 15.97
C PRO A 55 -6.34 13.69 16.11
N GLN A 56 -5.64 14.11 17.16
CA GLN A 56 -5.23 15.49 17.38
C GLN A 56 -4.15 15.90 16.37
N LEU A 57 -3.17 15.04 16.15
CA LEU A 57 -2.09 15.25 15.18
C LEU A 57 -2.66 15.43 13.75
N VAL A 58 -3.61 14.58 13.34
CA VAL A 58 -4.26 14.69 12.02
C VAL A 58 -5.02 16.00 11.89
N ARG A 59 -5.79 16.42 12.90
CA ARG A 59 -6.53 17.69 12.87
C ARG A 59 -5.60 18.90 12.77
N GLN A 60 -4.46 18.88 13.46
CA GLN A 60 -3.44 19.92 13.35
C GLN A 60 -2.86 19.98 11.94
N TYR A 61 -2.54 18.82 11.37
CA TYR A 61 -2.02 18.73 10.00
C TYR A 61 -3.03 19.23 8.96
N GLN A 62 -4.31 18.87 9.09
CA GLN A 62 -5.39 19.40 8.25
C GLN A 62 -5.51 20.93 8.34
N ALA A 63 -5.44 21.50 9.55
CA ALA A 63 -5.54 22.94 9.76
C ALA A 63 -4.33 23.70 9.19
N ALA A 64 -3.15 23.08 9.16
CA ALA A 64 -1.94 23.64 8.58
C ALA A 64 -1.93 23.61 7.04
N HIS A 65 -2.75 22.76 6.42
CA HIS A 65 -2.77 22.54 4.97
C HIS A 65 -4.20 22.69 4.39
N PRO A 66 -4.82 23.89 4.48
CA PRO A 66 -6.21 24.10 4.08
C PRO A 66 -6.47 23.90 2.58
N ASP A 67 -5.42 24.03 1.75
CA ASP A 67 -5.52 23.87 0.29
C ASP A 67 -5.34 22.41 -0.16
N GLN A 68 -5.00 21.50 0.76
CA GLN A 68 -4.81 20.09 0.48
C GLN A 68 -6.04 19.27 0.89
N LEU A 69 -6.49 18.36 0.03
CA LEU A 69 -7.58 17.45 0.37
C LEU A 69 -7.09 16.35 1.32
N ILE A 70 -7.28 16.57 2.63
CA ILE A 70 -6.92 15.59 3.68
C ILE A 70 -8.20 15.17 4.41
N ARG A 71 -8.53 13.89 4.34
CA ARG A 71 -9.71 13.28 4.96
C ARG A 71 -9.28 12.38 6.12
N PHE A 72 -9.96 12.53 7.26
CA PHE A 72 -9.79 11.69 8.43
C PHE A 72 -11.10 10.98 8.75
N SER A 73 -11.06 9.65 8.83
CA SER A 73 -12.19 8.83 9.21
C SER A 73 -11.78 7.87 10.31
N SER A 74 -12.23 8.14 11.54
CA SER A 74 -11.96 7.28 12.70
C SER A 74 -13.20 6.49 13.10
N GLN A 75 -13.11 5.16 13.03
CA GLN A 75 -14.15 4.23 13.41
C GLN A 75 -13.55 2.83 13.62
N THR A 76 -14.21 1.99 14.40
CA THR A 76 -13.76 0.60 14.57
C THR A 76 -13.78 -0.14 13.23
N ASP A 77 -12.74 -0.93 12.98
CA ASP A 77 -12.64 -1.78 11.81
C ASP A 77 -12.26 -3.23 12.12
N ALA A 78 -12.51 -4.10 11.13
CA ALA A 78 -12.13 -5.50 11.20
C ALA A 78 -10.67 -5.74 10.78
N GLY A 79 -9.84 -4.71 10.65
CA GLY A 79 -8.46 -4.77 10.18
C GLY A 79 -8.21 -3.94 8.92
N ILE A 80 -6.95 -3.95 8.47
CA ILE A 80 -6.41 -3.05 7.43
C ILE A 80 -7.23 -2.99 6.13
N TYR A 81 -7.72 -4.14 5.65
CA TYR A 81 -8.50 -4.18 4.41
C TYR A 81 -9.90 -3.59 4.55
N ASP A 82 -10.50 -3.64 5.75
CA ASP A 82 -11.76 -2.95 6.00
C ASP A 82 -11.56 -1.42 6.00
N ALA A 83 -10.47 -0.94 6.61
CA ALA A 83 -10.04 0.44 6.50
C ALA A 83 -9.84 0.85 5.04
N TRP A 84 -8.97 0.16 4.29
CA TRP A 84 -8.72 0.45 2.88
C TRP A 84 -9.98 0.40 2.01
N ASN A 85 -10.89 -0.55 2.22
CA ASN A 85 -12.16 -0.61 1.50
C ASN A 85 -13.05 0.62 1.72
N ARG A 86 -13.03 1.23 2.92
CA ARG A 86 -13.69 2.52 3.15
C ARG A 86 -12.99 3.63 2.36
N GLY A 87 -11.66 3.65 2.40
CA GLY A 87 -10.85 4.61 1.66
C GLY A 87 -11.10 4.57 0.15
N ILE A 88 -11.17 3.37 -0.45
CA ILE A 88 -11.43 3.20 -1.88
C ILE A 88 -12.75 3.86 -2.29
N LYS A 89 -13.77 3.80 -1.43
CA LYS A 89 -15.10 4.39 -1.67
C LYS A 89 -15.10 5.91 -1.49
N LEU A 90 -14.23 6.45 -0.63
CA LEU A 90 -14.15 7.88 -0.32
C LEU A 90 -13.17 8.64 -1.20
N ALA A 91 -12.24 7.94 -1.83
CA ALA A 91 -11.25 8.51 -2.73
C ALA A 91 -11.92 9.33 -3.85
N GLU A 92 -11.27 10.41 -4.27
CA GLU A 92 -11.59 11.29 -5.39
C GLU A 92 -10.57 11.19 -6.54
N GLY A 93 -9.35 10.71 -6.27
CA GLY A 93 -8.31 10.54 -7.27
C GLY A 93 -8.39 9.32 -8.20
N ASP A 94 -7.89 9.49 -9.43
CA ASP A 94 -7.91 8.46 -10.47
C ASP A 94 -7.15 7.18 -10.08
N TYR A 95 -6.07 7.36 -9.34
CA TYR A 95 -5.18 6.31 -8.87
C TYR A 95 -5.23 6.22 -7.34
N LEU A 96 -5.19 5.00 -6.84
CA LEU A 96 -5.14 4.69 -5.43
C LEU A 96 -3.71 4.24 -5.09
N CYS A 97 -3.16 4.81 -4.02
CA CYS A 97 -1.83 4.52 -3.50
C CYS A 97 -1.96 4.11 -2.03
N PHE A 98 -1.59 2.87 -1.70
CA PHE A 98 -1.67 2.39 -0.32
C PHE A 98 -0.30 2.55 0.34
N ILE A 99 -0.25 3.23 1.50
CA ILE A 99 1.01 3.50 2.22
C ILE A 99 0.79 3.25 3.72
N GLY A 100 1.75 2.59 4.37
CA GLY A 100 1.78 2.43 5.82
C GLY A 100 2.26 3.69 6.54
N ALA A 101 1.85 3.89 7.80
CA ALA A 101 2.28 5.06 8.57
C ALA A 101 3.80 5.08 8.88
N ASP A 102 4.47 3.93 8.78
CA ASP A 102 5.91 3.73 8.95
C ASP A 102 6.72 3.83 7.65
N ASP A 103 6.05 3.94 6.50
CA ASP A 103 6.68 4.10 5.20
C ASP A 103 6.94 5.58 4.91
N ILE A 104 8.11 5.94 4.39
CA ILE A 104 8.47 7.33 4.08
C ILE A 104 8.94 7.48 2.64
N PHE A 105 8.65 8.59 1.98
CA PHE A 105 9.18 8.85 0.64
C PHE A 105 10.70 8.99 0.66
N VAL A 106 11.38 8.43 -0.34
CA VAL A 106 12.86 8.44 -0.38
C VAL A 106 13.44 9.75 -0.90
N SER A 107 12.65 10.52 -1.66
CA SER A 107 13.06 11.83 -2.18
C SER A 107 11.84 12.72 -2.45
N PRO A 108 12.03 14.05 -2.54
CA PRO A 108 11.00 15.01 -2.94
C PRO A 108 10.28 14.70 -4.26
N GLU A 109 10.93 13.99 -5.18
CA GLU A 109 10.41 13.69 -6.51
C GLU A 109 9.66 12.34 -6.58
N SER A 110 9.56 11.60 -5.47
CA SER A 110 9.02 10.22 -5.48
C SER A 110 7.58 10.17 -6.00
N LEU A 111 6.70 11.06 -5.54
CA LEU A 111 5.34 11.18 -6.06
C LEU A 111 5.31 11.73 -7.48
N GLN A 112 6.14 12.71 -7.81
CA GLN A 112 6.18 13.30 -9.16
C GLN A 112 6.57 12.25 -10.21
N GLN A 113 7.52 11.38 -9.91
CA GLN A 113 7.92 10.26 -10.78
C GLN A 113 6.75 9.31 -11.06
N LEU A 114 5.96 8.99 -10.04
CA LEU A 114 4.76 8.15 -10.20
C LEU A 114 3.67 8.88 -10.99
N LEU A 115 3.48 10.18 -10.71
CA LEU A 115 2.50 11.03 -11.37
C LEU A 115 2.77 11.13 -12.88
N ASP A 116 4.03 11.30 -13.28
CA ASP A 116 4.40 11.37 -14.70
C ASP A 116 4.04 10.08 -15.46
N LEU A 117 4.13 8.92 -14.80
CA LEU A 117 3.74 7.63 -15.39
C LEU A 117 2.23 7.48 -15.58
N THR A 118 1.40 8.24 -14.86
CA THR A 118 -0.07 8.22 -15.04
C THR A 118 -0.49 8.72 -16.43
N ARG A 119 0.38 9.47 -17.13
CA ARG A 119 0.17 9.93 -18.52
C ARG A 119 0.14 8.78 -19.53
N SER A 120 0.70 7.62 -19.19
CA SER A 120 0.78 6.45 -20.07
C SER A 120 -0.54 5.65 -20.20
N SER A 121 -1.62 6.09 -19.55
CA SER A 121 -2.91 5.39 -19.45
C SER A 121 -2.85 3.99 -18.79
N ALA A 122 -1.72 3.64 -18.16
CA ALA A 122 -1.56 2.38 -17.43
C ALA A 122 -2.60 2.26 -16.29
N GLU A 123 -3.15 1.07 -16.10
CA GLU A 123 -4.07 0.77 -15.02
C GLU A 123 -3.32 0.41 -13.72
N LEU A 124 -2.06 -0.03 -13.84
CA LEU A 124 -1.21 -0.42 -12.73
C LEU A 124 0.20 0.15 -12.91
N ILE A 125 0.68 0.93 -11.95
CA ILE A 125 2.04 1.48 -11.95
C ILE A 125 2.76 0.85 -10.76
N THR A 126 3.69 -0.07 -11.03
CA THR A 126 4.48 -0.70 -9.96
C THR A 126 5.79 0.05 -9.76
N CYS A 127 6.33 0.03 -8.55
CA CYS A 127 7.59 0.68 -8.20
C CYS A 127 8.55 -0.29 -7.51
N ARG A 128 9.76 0.19 -7.22
CA ARG A 128 10.62 -0.40 -6.20
C ARG A 128 10.45 0.36 -4.89
N ASN A 129 10.84 -0.27 -3.80
CA ASN A 129 11.04 0.36 -2.51
C ASN A 129 12.40 -0.03 -1.94
N ALA A 130 13.01 0.88 -1.18
CA ALA A 130 14.27 0.65 -0.48
C ALA A 130 13.99 0.07 0.91
N TYR A 131 14.45 -1.15 1.17
CA TYR A 131 14.20 -1.85 2.43
C TYR A 131 15.37 -1.68 3.38
N TYR A 132 15.05 -1.37 4.62
CA TYR A 132 16.00 -1.17 5.72
C TYR A 132 15.66 -2.08 6.90
N SER A 133 16.69 -2.39 7.67
CA SER A 133 16.58 -3.04 8.98
C SER A 133 16.17 -2.03 10.05
N SER A 134 15.77 -2.52 11.23
CA SER A 134 15.32 -1.67 12.35
C SER A 134 16.42 -0.77 12.93
N ASP A 135 17.69 -1.15 12.79
CA ASP A 135 18.87 -0.36 13.14
C ASP A 135 19.32 0.57 12.00
N GLY A 136 18.60 0.59 10.88
CA GLY A 136 18.78 1.56 9.80
C GLY A 136 19.76 1.13 8.70
N HIS A 137 20.23 -0.11 8.68
CA HIS A 137 21.06 -0.60 7.57
C HIS A 137 20.22 -0.90 6.33
N PHE A 138 20.68 -0.41 5.18
CA PHE A 138 20.09 -0.75 3.88
C PHE A 138 20.25 -2.24 3.61
N LEU A 139 19.15 -2.89 3.24
CA LEU A 139 19.10 -4.31 2.95
C LEU A 139 19.08 -4.57 1.44
N ARG A 140 18.16 -3.91 0.73
CA ARG A 140 17.95 -4.09 -0.72
C ARG A 140 16.90 -3.11 -1.26
N ASP A 141 16.94 -2.86 -2.57
CA ASP A 141 15.77 -2.38 -3.31
C ASP A 141 14.94 -3.57 -3.80
N TRP A 142 13.64 -3.58 -3.53
CA TRP A 142 12.74 -4.66 -3.93
C TRP A 142 11.43 -4.15 -4.51
N GLY A 143 10.89 -4.91 -5.46
CA GLY A 143 9.77 -4.54 -6.32
C GLY A 143 10.14 -4.85 -7.77
N SER A 144 9.17 -5.23 -8.58
CA SER A 144 9.40 -5.52 -10.00
C SER A 144 8.20 -5.15 -10.85
N ALA A 145 8.36 -5.20 -12.16
CA ALA A 145 7.25 -5.08 -13.10
C ALA A 145 6.18 -6.14 -12.81
N TRP A 146 4.92 -5.76 -12.98
CA TRP A 146 3.80 -6.68 -12.89
C TRP A 146 4.02 -7.89 -13.82
N ASN A 147 3.84 -9.09 -13.28
CA ASN A 147 3.93 -10.31 -14.05
C ASN A 147 2.99 -11.33 -13.44
N TRP A 148 1.87 -11.57 -14.13
CA TRP A 148 0.83 -12.48 -13.64
C TRP A 148 1.36 -13.89 -13.34
N ARG A 149 2.26 -14.42 -14.17
CA ARG A 149 2.80 -15.77 -13.97
C ARG A 149 3.59 -15.87 -12.68
N ARG A 150 4.42 -14.87 -12.38
CA ARG A 150 5.18 -14.80 -11.12
C ARG A 150 4.27 -14.53 -9.92
N MET A 151 3.28 -13.64 -10.07
CA MET A 151 2.31 -13.33 -9.02
C MET A 151 1.60 -14.58 -8.49
N ARG A 152 1.24 -15.52 -9.38
CA ARG A 152 0.63 -16.80 -8.99
C ARG A 152 1.52 -17.69 -8.13
N GLU A 153 2.83 -17.48 -8.13
CA GLU A 153 3.77 -18.25 -7.29
C GLU A 153 4.08 -17.53 -5.98
N SER A 154 4.30 -16.21 -6.07
CA SER A 154 4.50 -15.31 -4.93
C SER A 154 4.36 -13.85 -5.36
N MET A 155 4.08 -12.96 -4.41
CA MET A 155 4.01 -11.52 -4.67
C MET A 155 5.35 -11.01 -5.21
N ASN A 156 5.37 -10.57 -6.48
CA ASN A 156 6.59 -10.11 -7.14
C ASN A 156 6.72 -8.58 -7.19
N ILE A 157 5.69 -7.85 -6.77
CA ILE A 157 5.63 -6.39 -6.79
C ILE A 157 5.72 -5.86 -5.35
N ALA A 158 6.25 -4.65 -5.17
CA ALA A 158 6.15 -3.96 -3.91
C ALA A 158 4.76 -3.32 -3.78
N HIS A 159 4.00 -3.69 -2.75
CA HIS A 159 2.66 -3.13 -2.57
C HIS A 159 2.65 -1.64 -2.24
N PRO A 160 3.41 -1.20 -1.21
CA PRO A 160 3.36 0.18 -0.77
C PRO A 160 3.88 1.11 -1.86
N GLY A 161 3.19 2.24 -2.05
CA GLY A 161 3.62 3.28 -3.00
C GLY A 161 3.30 3.01 -4.47
N MET A 162 2.79 1.83 -4.83
CA MET A 162 2.31 1.59 -6.19
C MET A 162 1.04 2.40 -6.47
N LEU A 163 0.75 2.67 -7.75
CA LEU A 163 -0.53 3.26 -8.15
C LEU A 163 -1.43 2.23 -8.83
N VAL A 164 -2.64 2.09 -8.30
CA VAL A 164 -3.69 1.22 -8.87
C VAL A 164 -4.83 2.10 -9.34
N ARG A 165 -5.15 2.06 -10.64
CA ARG A 165 -6.28 2.83 -11.17
C ARG A 165 -7.57 2.33 -10.55
N ARG A 166 -8.41 3.24 -10.06
CA ARG A 166 -9.64 2.94 -9.32
C ARG A 166 -10.55 1.93 -10.03
N VAL A 167 -10.65 2.03 -11.36
CA VAL A 167 -11.45 1.12 -12.21
C VAL A 167 -11.10 -0.36 -12.03
N LEU A 168 -9.88 -0.70 -11.56
CA LEU A 168 -9.52 -2.08 -11.27
C LEU A 168 -10.28 -2.64 -10.06
N PHE A 169 -10.58 -1.81 -9.05
CA PHE A 169 -11.42 -2.22 -7.92
C PHE A 169 -12.91 -2.31 -8.28
N GLU A 170 -13.37 -1.52 -9.25
CA GLU A 170 -14.71 -1.68 -9.83
C GLU A 170 -14.81 -3.00 -10.61
N ARG A 171 -13.75 -3.36 -11.36
CA ARG A 171 -13.70 -4.58 -12.19
C ARG A 171 -13.51 -5.86 -11.39
N PHE A 172 -12.65 -5.87 -10.37
CA PHE A 172 -12.25 -7.08 -9.63
C PHE A 172 -12.77 -7.12 -8.18
N GLY A 173 -13.60 -6.14 -7.81
CA GLY A 173 -14.14 -5.98 -6.47
C GLY A 173 -13.12 -5.41 -5.47
N LEU A 174 -13.60 -5.18 -4.26
CA LEU A 174 -12.80 -4.68 -3.13
C LEU A 174 -11.95 -5.79 -2.49
N PHE A 175 -11.06 -5.43 -1.57
CA PHE A 175 -10.30 -6.39 -0.78
C PHE A 175 -11.24 -7.27 0.06
N ASP A 176 -10.89 -8.54 0.24
CA ASP A 176 -11.61 -9.43 1.16
C ASP A 176 -11.15 -9.17 2.60
N SER A 177 -12.00 -8.53 3.42
CA SER A 177 -11.70 -8.15 4.80
C SER A 177 -11.56 -9.33 5.79
N SER A 178 -11.84 -10.56 5.32
CA SER A 178 -11.55 -11.77 6.08
C SER A 178 -10.08 -12.18 6.05
N PHE A 179 -9.25 -11.55 5.22
CA PHE A 179 -7.79 -11.60 5.33
C PHE A 179 -7.30 -10.55 6.32
N LYS A 180 -6.18 -10.80 6.99
CA LYS A 180 -5.57 -9.87 7.95
C LYS A 180 -4.16 -9.45 7.54
N ILE A 181 -3.50 -10.20 6.66
CA ILE A 181 -2.12 -9.96 6.26
C ILE A 181 -1.92 -10.05 4.74
N CYS A 182 -2.57 -11.00 4.05
CA CYS A 182 -2.32 -11.27 2.63
C CYS A 182 -3.54 -11.00 1.72
N GLY A 183 -4.44 -10.11 2.12
CA GLY A 183 -5.60 -9.70 1.32
C GLY A 183 -5.24 -8.86 0.09
N ASP A 184 -4.10 -8.17 0.11
CA ASP A 184 -3.52 -7.50 -1.05
C ASP A 184 -3.03 -8.52 -2.07
N TYR A 185 -2.25 -9.51 -1.63
CA TYR A 185 -1.82 -10.62 -2.47
C TYR A 185 -3.01 -11.37 -3.08
N GLU A 186 -4.03 -11.67 -2.27
CA GLU A 186 -5.27 -12.28 -2.76
C GLU A 186 -5.97 -11.42 -3.81
N TRP A 187 -6.02 -10.10 -3.63
CA TRP A 187 -6.64 -9.21 -4.61
C TRP A 187 -5.84 -9.17 -5.92
N PHE A 188 -4.51 -9.12 -5.87
CA PHE A 188 -3.68 -9.24 -7.07
C PHE A 188 -3.87 -10.58 -7.78
N LEU A 189 -4.21 -11.67 -7.06
CA LEU A 189 -4.55 -12.95 -7.67
C LEU A 189 -5.84 -12.93 -8.51
N ARG A 190 -6.65 -11.87 -8.41
CA ARG A 190 -7.85 -11.69 -9.25
C ARG A 190 -7.53 -11.00 -10.57
N LEU A 191 -6.40 -10.30 -10.66
CA LEU A 191 -6.01 -9.56 -11.85
C LEU A 191 -5.59 -10.50 -12.98
N THR A 192 -5.67 -9.99 -14.20
CA THR A 192 -5.40 -10.77 -15.41
C THR A 192 -4.15 -10.25 -16.14
N PRO A 193 -3.53 -11.06 -17.03
CA PRO A 193 -2.37 -10.64 -17.82
C PRO A 193 -2.58 -9.38 -18.67
N GLU A 194 -3.83 -9.07 -19.02
CA GLU A 194 -4.21 -7.95 -19.88
C GLU A 194 -4.22 -6.60 -19.15
N VAL A 195 -4.07 -6.59 -17.81
CA VAL A 195 -3.91 -5.35 -17.04
C VAL A 195 -2.73 -4.57 -17.57
N ARG A 196 -2.99 -3.37 -18.11
CA ARG A 196 -1.94 -2.53 -18.68
C ARG A 196 -1.10 -1.95 -17.54
N SER A 197 0.15 -2.38 -17.47
CA SER A 197 1.06 -1.99 -16.38
C SER A 197 2.33 -1.32 -16.88
N ILE A 198 2.85 -0.39 -16.10
CA ILE A 198 4.19 0.19 -16.28
C ILE A 198 4.97 0.07 -14.97
N HIS A 199 6.30 -0.01 -15.06
CA HIS A 199 7.16 -0.15 -13.89
C HIS A 199 8.07 1.08 -13.76
N ALA A 200 7.98 1.76 -12.62
CA ALA A 200 8.96 2.73 -12.17
C ALA A 200 10.20 1.97 -11.66
N PRO A 201 11.38 2.12 -12.30
CA PRO A 201 12.59 1.42 -11.88
C PRO A 201 13.23 2.02 -10.63
N THR A 202 12.73 3.15 -10.13
CA THR A 202 13.21 3.86 -8.94
C THR A 202 12.52 3.36 -7.68
N SER A 203 13.24 3.47 -6.56
CA SER A 203 12.65 3.29 -5.25
C SER A 203 11.85 4.53 -4.88
N VAL A 204 10.62 4.38 -4.42
CA VAL A 204 9.74 5.51 -4.06
C VAL A 204 9.54 5.64 -2.56
N LEU A 205 9.52 4.52 -1.84
CA LEU A 205 9.42 4.50 -0.39
C LEU A 205 10.63 3.80 0.25
N LYS A 206 10.99 4.29 1.44
CA LYS A 206 11.83 3.60 2.39
C LYS A 206 10.91 2.83 3.35
N ILE A 207 11.14 1.52 3.44
CA ILE A 207 10.36 0.57 4.23
C ILE A 207 11.26 -0.04 5.28
N VAL A 208 10.86 0.02 6.55
CA VAL A 208 11.56 -0.66 7.65
C VAL A 208 10.99 -2.08 7.81
N GLN A 209 11.84 -3.11 7.75
CA GLN A 209 11.42 -4.51 7.92
C GLN A 209 11.11 -4.86 9.40
N ALA A 210 10.18 -4.13 10.01
CA ALA A 210 9.63 -4.42 11.33
C ALA A 210 8.12 -4.77 11.31
N GLY A 211 7.50 -4.74 10.13
CA GLY A 211 6.05 -4.91 9.96
C GLY A 211 5.50 -6.30 10.29
N VAL A 212 4.17 -6.39 10.40
CA VAL A 212 3.42 -7.60 10.79
C VAL A 212 3.72 -8.81 9.90
N SER A 213 3.97 -8.59 8.60
CA SER A 213 4.32 -9.64 7.64
C SER A 213 5.66 -10.33 7.95
N HIS A 214 6.54 -9.69 8.71
CA HIS A 214 7.80 -10.27 9.15
C HIS A 214 7.70 -10.95 10.52
N THR A 215 6.81 -10.46 11.40
CA THR A 215 6.67 -11.00 12.77
C THR A 215 5.71 -12.19 12.86
N ARG A 216 4.74 -12.31 11.95
CA ARG A 216 3.71 -13.39 11.95
C ARG A 216 3.81 -14.33 10.76
N ILE A 217 5.01 -14.85 10.52
CA ILE A 217 5.32 -15.64 9.32
C ILE A 217 4.36 -16.83 9.14
N GLY A 218 4.03 -17.58 10.20
CA GLY A 218 3.09 -18.71 10.10
C GLY A 218 1.69 -18.31 9.60
N ALA A 219 1.17 -17.17 10.05
CA ALA A 219 -0.12 -16.64 9.61
C ALA A 219 -0.05 -16.15 8.15
N VAL A 220 1.06 -15.52 7.75
CA VAL A 220 1.33 -15.13 6.35
C VAL A 220 1.26 -16.35 5.43
N TYR A 221 1.92 -17.45 5.82
CA TYR A 221 1.89 -18.70 5.03
C TYR A 221 0.49 -19.28 4.90
N ALA A 222 -0.27 -19.33 5.98
CA ALA A 222 -1.63 -19.84 5.97
C ALA A 222 -2.56 -18.98 5.09
N GLU A 223 -2.50 -17.66 5.23
CA GLU A 223 -3.29 -16.75 4.39
C GLU A 223 -2.85 -16.78 2.92
N THR A 224 -1.54 -16.86 2.63
CA THR A 224 -1.03 -17.00 1.26
C THR A 224 -1.56 -18.28 0.61
N PHE A 225 -1.52 -19.41 1.32
CA PHE A 225 -2.06 -20.67 0.82
C PHE A 225 -3.55 -20.58 0.55
N ARG A 226 -4.31 -20.00 1.49
CA ARG A 226 -5.75 -19.74 1.33
C ARG A 226 -6.06 -18.85 0.13
N ALA A 227 -5.27 -17.81 -0.12
CA ALA A 227 -5.42 -16.96 -1.29
C ALA A 227 -5.16 -17.75 -2.59
N GLN A 228 -4.11 -18.57 -2.61
CA GLN A 228 -3.76 -19.40 -3.77
C GLN A 228 -4.82 -20.46 -4.06
N THR A 229 -5.35 -21.17 -3.05
CA THR A 229 -6.35 -22.23 -3.27
C THR A 229 -7.71 -21.70 -3.73
N ARG A 230 -7.98 -20.40 -3.53
CA ARG A 230 -9.21 -19.75 -4.02
C ARG A 230 -9.18 -19.45 -5.53
N HIS A 231 -7.99 -19.13 -6.05
CA HIS A 231 -7.84 -18.61 -7.42
C HIS A 231 -7.06 -19.54 -8.36
N LEU A 232 -6.28 -20.46 -7.79
CA LEU A 232 -5.44 -21.42 -8.51
C LEU A 232 -5.92 -22.83 -8.21
N ASN A 233 -5.58 -23.78 -9.09
CA ASN A 233 -5.87 -25.18 -8.82
C ASN A 233 -5.08 -25.68 -7.60
N PHE A 234 -5.71 -26.54 -6.81
CA PHE A 234 -5.15 -27.02 -5.54
C PHE A 234 -3.75 -27.63 -5.68
N PHE A 235 -3.51 -28.41 -6.73
CA PHE A 235 -2.20 -29.03 -6.96
C PHE A 235 -1.09 -27.98 -7.11
N TRP A 236 -1.34 -26.95 -7.92
CA TRP A 236 -0.40 -25.85 -8.09
C TRP A 236 -0.20 -25.05 -6.80
N SER A 237 -1.29 -24.76 -6.07
CA SER A 237 -1.21 -24.09 -4.76
C SER A 237 -0.37 -24.90 -3.76
N ALA A 238 -0.51 -26.23 -3.75
CA ALA A 238 0.29 -27.11 -2.91
C ALA A 238 1.77 -27.08 -3.31
N VAL A 239 2.08 -27.10 -4.61
CA VAL A 239 3.46 -26.96 -5.12
C VAL A 239 4.07 -25.62 -4.69
N CYS A 240 3.37 -24.50 -4.91
CA CYS A 240 3.84 -23.17 -4.49
C CYS A 240 4.05 -23.10 -2.97
N TRP A 241 3.13 -23.69 -2.20
CA TRP A 241 3.23 -23.75 -0.76
C TRP A 241 4.47 -24.52 -0.29
N ILE A 242 4.73 -25.71 -0.84
CA ILE A 242 5.92 -26.51 -0.53
C ILE A 242 7.19 -25.73 -0.87
N LEU A 243 7.26 -25.12 -2.06
CA LEU A 243 8.44 -24.35 -2.49
C LEU A 243 8.69 -23.14 -1.59
N ASN A 244 7.64 -22.41 -1.21
CA ASN A 244 7.78 -21.26 -0.31
C ASN A 244 8.13 -21.72 1.12
N TRP A 245 7.55 -22.81 1.61
CA TRP A 245 7.90 -23.42 2.89
C TRP A 245 9.37 -23.84 2.95
N LEU A 246 9.88 -24.52 1.91
CA LEU A 246 11.29 -24.91 1.82
C LEU A 246 12.23 -23.70 1.85
N LYS A 247 11.90 -22.63 1.12
CA LYS A 247 12.64 -21.35 1.17
C LYS A 247 12.65 -20.78 2.59
N TYR A 248 11.52 -20.84 3.29
CA TYR A 248 11.40 -20.38 4.68
C TYR A 248 12.21 -21.23 5.66
N SER A 249 12.05 -22.54 5.65
CA SER A 249 12.80 -23.45 6.51
C SER A 249 14.30 -23.25 6.34
N ARG A 250 14.76 -23.02 5.10
CA ARG A 250 16.16 -22.70 4.81
C ARG A 250 16.60 -21.37 5.44
N ARG A 251 15.79 -20.30 5.36
CA ARG A 251 16.13 -19.01 6.01
C ARG A 251 16.18 -19.10 7.52
N ARG A 252 15.25 -19.87 8.13
CA ARG A 252 15.21 -20.12 9.57
C ARG A 252 16.41 -20.92 10.06
N LEU A 253 16.85 -21.92 9.29
CA LEU A 253 18.05 -22.71 9.59
C LEU A 253 19.35 -21.89 9.51
N ILE A 254 19.40 -20.83 8.70
CA ILE A 254 20.58 -19.97 8.51
C ILE A 254 20.55 -18.75 9.46
N GLY A 255 19.52 -18.62 10.32
CA GLY A 255 19.44 -17.50 11.27
C GLY A 255 19.20 -16.13 10.64
N LEU A 256 18.62 -16.07 9.44
CA LEU A 256 18.33 -14.84 8.68
C LEU A 256 16.91 -14.30 8.93
N THR A 257 16.37 -14.52 10.14
CA THR A 257 15.02 -14.07 10.53
C THR A 257 15.06 -13.46 11.91
#